data_AF-A0A5J4NCJ5-F1
#
_entry.id   AF-A0A5J4NCJ5-F1
#
_cell.length_a   1.000
_cell.length_b   1.000
_cell.length_c   1.000
_cell.angle_alpha   90.00
_cell.angle_beta   90.00
_cell.angle_gamma   90.00
#
_symmetry.space_group_name_H-M   'P 1'
#
loop_
_entity.id
_entity.type
_entity.pdbx_description
1 polymer ?
#
loop_
_entity_poly.entity_id
_entity_poly.type
_entity_poly.pdbx_seq_one_letter_code
_entity_poly.pdbx_strand_id
1 'polypeptide(L)'
;MKLSSACQRLYRRSTTRFPYMEHYKYDYYREPVLKNKVSGKDEKEPRAVCVEEMMLMLNCLKTNDFDEKPCTQLIDTFNHCVQMAERQRRKNKELRKAGAFESSEDIDTTSKRLPASQVTKLLQRFPEPK
;
A
#
# COMPACT_ATOMS: atom_id res chain seq x y z
N MET A 1 21.81 -28.88 23.10
CA MET A 1 21.58 -28.85 21.64
C MET A 1 21.90 -27.44 21.13
N LYS A 2 22.87 -27.28 20.24
CA LYS A 2 23.34 -25.95 19.78
C LYS A 2 22.32 -25.37 18.79
N LEU A 3 21.55 -24.37 19.23
CA LEU A 3 20.60 -23.59 18.42
C LEU A 3 21.24 -22.95 17.16
N SER A 4 22.58 -22.83 17.13
CA SER A 4 23.32 -22.30 15.98
C SER A 4 23.23 -23.19 14.73
N SER A 5 23.08 -24.51 14.86
CA SER A 5 23.09 -25.42 13.70
C SER A 5 21.78 -25.38 12.91
N ALA A 6 20.66 -25.05 13.55
CA ALA A 6 19.37 -24.91 12.88
C ALA A 6 19.30 -23.60 12.08
N CYS A 7 19.78 -22.49 12.67
CA CYS A 7 19.85 -21.21 11.97
C CYS A 7 20.85 -21.23 10.80
N GLN A 8 22.00 -21.91 10.95
CA GLN A 8 22.96 -22.07 9.84
C GLN A 8 22.42 -22.93 8.68
N ARG A 9 21.59 -23.94 8.96
CA ARG A 9 20.95 -24.76 7.91
C ARG A 9 19.84 -24.04 7.17
N LEU A 10 19.10 -23.15 7.84
CA LEU A 10 18.11 -22.30 7.17
C LEU A 10 18.77 -21.25 6.27
N TYR A 11 19.96 -20.76 6.65
CA TYR A 11 20.77 -19.86 5.83
C TYR A 11 21.47 -20.55 4.64
N ARG A 12 21.57 -21.88 4.67
CA ARG A 12 22.18 -22.72 3.60
C ARG A 12 21.19 -23.26 2.57
N ARG A 13 19.96 -22.73 2.49
CA ARG A 13 19.11 -22.91 1.30
C ARG A 13 19.62 -22.02 0.17
N SER A 14 20.77 -22.41 -0.39
CA SER A 14 21.38 -22.02 -1.67
C SER A 14 20.89 -20.69 -2.28
N THR A 15 21.45 -19.57 -1.82
CA THR A 15 21.39 -18.28 -2.54
C THR A 15 22.63 -18.04 -3.42
N THR A 16 23.50 -19.04 -3.60
CA THR A 16 24.87 -18.82 -4.10
C THR A 16 25.23 -19.59 -5.38
N ARG A 17 24.26 -20.04 -6.18
CA ARG A 17 24.57 -20.59 -7.51
C ARG A 17 23.74 -19.91 -8.58
N PHE A 18 24.18 -18.72 -8.94
CA PHE A 18 23.83 -18.08 -10.20
C PHE A 18 25.00 -18.32 -11.16
N PRO A 19 24.89 -19.25 -12.12
CA PRO A 19 26.02 -19.70 -12.95
C PRO A 19 26.59 -18.62 -13.90
N TYR A 20 26.02 -17.41 -13.95
CA TYR A 20 26.38 -16.36 -14.92
C TYR A 20 26.77 -15.02 -14.28
N MET A 21 27.13 -14.99 -12.99
CA MET A 21 27.45 -13.73 -12.27
C MET A 21 28.91 -13.25 -12.40
N GLU A 22 29.76 -13.91 -13.20
CA GLU A 22 31.20 -13.62 -13.31
C GLU A 22 31.53 -12.16 -13.72
N HIS A 23 30.59 -11.44 -14.32
CA HIS A 23 30.79 -10.09 -14.87
C HIS A 23 30.34 -8.95 -13.94
N TYR A 24 29.84 -9.26 -12.74
CA TYR A 24 29.32 -8.25 -11.82
C TYR A 24 30.36 -7.87 -10.76
N LYS A 25 30.55 -6.56 -10.55
CA LYS A 25 31.49 -6.03 -9.54
C LYS A 25 31.14 -6.41 -8.09
N TYR A 26 29.87 -6.73 -7.83
CA TYR A 26 29.36 -6.97 -6.48
C TYR A 26 28.63 -8.31 -6.39
N ASP A 27 28.69 -8.92 -5.21
CA ASP A 27 27.92 -10.12 -4.89
C ASP A 27 26.45 -9.74 -4.66
N TYR A 28 25.58 -10.17 -5.57
CA TYR A 28 24.14 -9.94 -5.43
C TYR A 28 23.45 -11.15 -4.79
N TYR A 29 22.58 -10.90 -3.82
CA TYR A 29 21.71 -11.95 -3.23
C TYR A 29 20.66 -12.50 -4.21
N ARG A 30 20.40 -11.79 -5.31
CA ARG A 30 19.45 -12.16 -6.37
C ARG A 30 20.02 -11.76 -7.72
N GLU A 31 19.63 -12.47 -8.77
CA GLU A 31 19.95 -12.07 -10.14
C GLU A 31 19.50 -10.63 -10.42
N PRO A 32 20.39 -9.75 -10.92
CA PRO A 32 20.09 -8.36 -11.23
C PRO A 32 19.34 -8.23 -12.57
N VAL A 33 18.29 -9.04 -12.73
CA VAL A 33 17.38 -9.03 -13.88
C VAL A 33 16.07 -8.37 -13.44
N LEU A 34 15.52 -7.49 -14.27
CA LEU A 34 14.23 -6.86 -13.98
C LEU A 34 13.12 -7.91 -14.03
N LYS A 35 12.02 -7.60 -13.34
CA LYS A 35 10.84 -8.44 -13.35
C LYS A 35 9.78 -7.82 -14.24
N ASN A 36 9.00 -8.65 -14.90
CA ASN A 36 7.85 -8.21 -15.70
C ASN A 36 6.65 -7.75 -14.84
N LYS A 37 6.89 -7.37 -13.57
CA LYS A 37 5.88 -6.87 -12.64
C LYS A 37 6.48 -5.90 -11.63
N VAL A 38 5.69 -4.91 -11.24
CA VAL A 38 6.04 -3.94 -10.19
C VAL A 38 5.15 -4.13 -8.96
N SER A 39 5.63 -3.69 -7.80
CA SER A 39 4.86 -3.75 -6.55
C SER A 39 4.04 -2.47 -6.37
N GLY A 40 2.72 -2.58 -6.25
CA GLY A 40 1.82 -1.45 -5.94
C GLY A 40 1.76 -1.11 -4.45
N LYS A 41 2.89 -1.13 -3.73
CA LYS A 41 2.92 -0.96 -2.27
C LYS A 41 2.40 0.41 -1.83
N ASP A 42 2.68 1.44 -2.62
CA ASP A 42 2.39 2.84 -2.29
C ASP A 42 0.96 3.27 -2.67
N GLU A 43 0.21 2.43 -3.40
CA GLU A 43 -1.18 2.70 -3.78
C GLU A 43 -2.19 2.33 -2.68
N LYS A 44 -1.73 1.99 -1.48
CA LYS A 44 -2.62 1.67 -0.37
C LYS A 44 -3.24 2.93 0.16
N GLU A 45 -4.57 2.95 0.21
CA GLU A 45 -5.30 4.05 0.83
C GLU A 45 -4.95 4.16 2.33
N PRO A 46 -4.91 5.38 2.87
CA PRO A 46 -4.67 5.59 4.29
C PRO A 46 -5.74 4.84 5.11
N ARG A 47 -5.28 4.12 6.14
CA ARG A 47 -6.15 3.29 6.99
C ARG A 47 -6.99 4.12 7.93
N ALA A 48 -6.40 5.15 8.54
CA ALA A 48 -7.10 6.09 9.41
C ALA A 48 -7.65 7.25 8.58
N VAL A 49 -8.95 7.47 8.67
CA VAL A 49 -9.69 8.58 8.05
C VAL A 49 -10.59 9.16 9.13
N CYS A 50 -10.97 10.44 9.04
CA CYS A 50 -11.83 11.14 10.00
C CYS A 50 -11.21 11.26 11.41
N VAL A 51 -9.89 11.46 11.48
CA VAL A 51 -9.17 11.52 12.75
C VAL A 51 -9.54 12.76 13.55
N GLU A 52 -9.79 13.88 12.87
CA GLU A 52 -10.13 15.15 13.50
C GLU A 52 -11.51 15.10 14.16
N GLU A 53 -12.51 14.60 13.44
CA GLU A 53 -13.88 14.42 13.94
C GLU A 53 -13.91 13.41 15.08
N MET A 54 -13.12 12.34 14.98
CA MET A 54 -12.95 11.36 16.06
C MET A 54 -12.37 12.01 17.32
N MET A 55 -11.36 12.87 17.20
CA MET A 55 -10.77 13.56 18.35
C MET A 55 -11.78 14.50 19.03
N LEU A 56 -12.58 15.24 18.26
CA LEU A 56 -13.60 16.14 18.80
C LEU A 56 -14.71 15.37 19.53
N MET A 57 -15.21 14.30 18.91
CA MET A 57 -16.22 13.41 19.51
C MET A 57 -15.71 12.80 20.82
N LEU A 58 -14.50 12.26 20.83
CA LEU A 58 -13.90 11.66 22.02
C LEU A 58 -13.66 12.68 23.14
N ASN A 59 -13.33 13.92 22.79
CA ASN A 59 -13.18 14.99 23.78
C ASN A 59 -14.52 15.31 24.47
N CYS A 60 -15.61 15.43 23.70
CA CYS A 60 -16.93 15.67 24.25
C CYS A 60 -17.40 14.52 25.15
N LEU A 61 -17.19 13.27 24.71
CA LEU A 61 -17.53 12.11 25.51
C LEU A 61 -16.74 12.11 26.82
N LYS A 62 -15.45 12.41 26.77
CA LYS A 62 -14.61 12.49 27.97
C LYS A 62 -15.07 13.56 28.96
N THR A 63 -15.56 14.70 28.49
CA THR A 63 -16.05 15.78 29.39
C THR A 63 -17.41 15.48 30.01
N ASN A 64 -18.18 14.56 29.43
CA ASN A 64 -19.55 14.23 29.85
C ASN A 64 -19.68 12.78 30.33
N ASP A 65 -18.61 12.21 30.91
CA ASP A 65 -18.60 10.83 31.44
C ASP A 65 -19.10 9.76 30.44
N PHE A 66 -18.83 9.99 29.15
CA PHE A 66 -19.23 9.16 28.01
C PHE A 66 -20.75 9.11 27.76
N ASP A 67 -21.51 10.09 28.25
CA ASP A 67 -22.90 10.27 27.85
C ASP A 67 -22.99 10.77 26.40
N GLU A 68 -23.74 10.04 25.58
CA GLU A 68 -23.89 10.35 24.15
C GLU A 68 -24.85 11.53 23.89
N LYS A 69 -25.84 11.74 24.77
CA LYS A 69 -26.88 12.77 24.63
C LYS A 69 -26.34 14.18 24.39
N PRO A 70 -25.34 14.69 25.13
CA PRO A 70 -24.75 16.00 24.88
C PRO A 70 -23.85 16.04 23.63
N CYS A 71 -23.37 14.88 23.14
CA CYS A 71 -22.38 14.79 22.07
C CYS A 71 -22.96 14.35 20.72
N THR A 72 -24.30 14.30 20.58
CA THR A 72 -25.00 13.80 19.37
C THR A 72 -24.52 14.46 18.08
N GLN A 73 -24.33 15.79 18.09
CA GLN A 73 -23.85 16.52 16.91
C GLN A 73 -22.44 16.07 16.48
N LEU A 74 -21.56 15.78 17.43
CA LEU A 74 -20.20 15.32 17.15
C LEU A 74 -20.17 13.87 16.68
N ILE A 75 -21.10 13.06 17.19
CA ILE A 75 -21.30 11.67 16.73
C ILE A 75 -21.82 11.67 15.28
N ASP A 76 -22.79 12.54 14.95
CA ASP A 76 -23.37 12.63 13.61
C ASP A 76 -22.34 13.12 12.58
N THR A 77 -21.52 14.11 12.93
CA THR A 77 -20.43 14.61 12.06
C THR A 77 -19.37 13.55 11.82
N PHE A 78 -18.94 12.82 12.86
CA PHE A 78 -18.03 11.69 12.71
C PHE A 78 -18.62 10.60 11.79
N ASN A 79 -19.86 10.19 12.04
CA ASN A 79 -20.55 9.19 11.23
C ASN A 79 -20.69 9.61 9.78
N HIS A 80 -20.99 10.89 9.52
CA HIS A 80 -21.06 11.43 8.18
C HIS A 80 -19.72 11.33 7.46
N CYS A 81 -18.62 11.71 8.12
CA CYS A 81 -17.28 11.57 7.55
C CYS A 81 -16.97 10.10 7.23
N VAL A 82 -17.27 9.18 8.14
CA VAL A 82 -17.05 7.73 7.93
C VAL A 82 -17.82 7.23 6.71
N GLN A 83 -19.10 7.60 6.57
CA GLN A 83 -19.91 7.20 5.41
C GLN A 83 -19.36 7.74 4.10
N MET A 84 -18.90 9.00 4.08
CA MET A 84 -18.27 9.62 2.91
C MET A 84 -16.97 8.89 2.55
N ALA A 85 -16.12 8.62 3.53
CA ALA A 85 -14.87 7.90 3.36
C ALA A 85 -15.11 6.47 2.84
N GLU A 86 -16.07 5.74 3.40
CA GLU A 86 -16.43 4.40 2.91
C GLU A 86 -16.95 4.43 1.48
N ARG A 87 -17.79 5.41 1.14
CA ARG A 87 -18.30 5.57 -0.22
C ARG A 87 -17.16 5.81 -1.20
N GLN A 88 -16.19 6.66 -0.84
CA GLN A 88 -15.02 6.91 -1.67
C GLN A 88 -14.14 5.66 -1.83
N ARG A 89 -13.89 4.93 -0.74
CA ARG A 89 -13.15 3.65 -0.77
C ARG A 89 -13.80 2.63 -1.70
N ARG A 90 -15.13 2.51 -1.66
CA ARG A 90 -15.89 1.60 -2.55
C ARG A 90 -15.73 2.02 -4.00
N LYS A 91 -15.92 3.31 -4.31
CA LYS A 91 -15.70 3.87 -5.65
C LYS A 91 -14.29 3.61 -6.17
N ASN A 92 -13.26 3.94 -5.38
CA ASN A 92 -11.87 3.73 -5.74
C ASN A 92 -11.55 2.23 -5.98
N LYS A 93 -12.13 1.34 -5.18
CA LYS A 93 -11.99 -0.11 -5.35
C LYS A 93 -12.64 -0.60 -6.64
N GLU A 94 -13.82 -0.07 -6.99
CA GLU A 94 -14.51 -0.40 -8.24
C GLU A 94 -13.74 0.11 -9.46
N LEU A 95 -13.25 1.36 -9.42
CA LEU A 95 -12.39 1.95 -10.45
C LEU A 95 -11.12 1.10 -10.66
N ARG A 96 -10.45 0.70 -9.58
CA ARG A 96 -9.29 -0.19 -9.62
C ARG A 96 -9.58 -1.55 -10.26
N LYS A 97 -10.77 -2.11 -10.02
CA LYS A 97 -11.21 -3.37 -10.66
C LYS A 97 -11.51 -3.17 -12.15
N ALA A 98 -12.20 -2.09 -12.49
CA ALA A 98 -12.53 -1.73 -13.86
C ALA A 98 -11.29 -1.36 -14.68
N GLY A 99 -10.18 -1.02 -14.01
CA GLY A 99 -8.96 -0.53 -14.67
C GLY A 99 -9.11 0.89 -15.22
N ALA A 100 -10.21 1.56 -14.88
CA ALA A 100 -10.40 2.99 -15.10
C ALA A 100 -9.68 3.72 -13.97
N PHE A 101 -8.56 4.34 -14.30
CA PHE A 101 -7.84 5.20 -13.37
C PHE A 101 -8.17 6.63 -13.78
N GLU A 102 -8.70 7.41 -12.84
CA GLU A 102 -8.80 8.86 -13.02
C GLU A 102 -7.37 9.37 -13.25
N SER A 103 -7.10 9.86 -14.46
CA SER A 103 -6.06 10.86 -14.64
C SER A 103 -6.57 12.04 -13.82
N SER A 104 -6.05 12.21 -12.60
CA SER A 104 -6.27 13.44 -11.87
C SER A 104 -5.72 14.57 -12.74
N GLU A 105 -6.62 15.25 -13.43
CA GLU A 105 -6.32 16.49 -14.15
C GLU A 105 -6.00 17.62 -13.15
N ASP A 106 -6.33 17.43 -11.86
CA ASP A 106 -6.21 18.42 -10.80
C ASP A 106 -5.08 18.18 -9.77
N ILE A 107 -4.09 17.30 -10.06
CA ILE A 107 -2.90 17.17 -9.21
C ILE A 107 -1.68 17.60 -10.01
N ASP A 108 -1.06 18.65 -9.47
CA ASP A 108 0.13 19.36 -9.92
C ASP A 108 1.11 18.49 -10.73
N THR A 109 1.63 19.09 -11.80
CA THR A 109 2.34 18.49 -12.95
C THR A 109 3.56 17.62 -12.65
N THR A 110 3.93 17.44 -11.39
CA THR A 110 5.17 16.81 -10.91
C THR A 110 5.03 15.35 -10.45
N SER A 111 3.82 14.81 -10.24
CA SER A 111 3.64 13.46 -9.67
C SER A 111 2.70 12.51 -10.42
N LYS A 112 2.70 12.54 -11.75
CA LYS A 112 1.90 11.61 -12.58
C LYS A 112 2.56 10.22 -12.68
N ARG A 113 2.64 9.48 -11.57
CA ARG A 113 3.05 8.06 -11.59
C ARG A 113 1.90 7.21 -12.11
N LEU A 114 2.17 6.38 -13.11
CA LEU A 114 1.20 5.38 -13.58
C LEU A 114 0.94 4.34 -12.48
N PRO A 115 -0.29 3.83 -12.37
CA PRO A 115 -0.59 2.77 -11.42
C PRO A 115 0.21 1.51 -11.78
N ALA A 116 0.70 0.83 -10.75
CA ALA A 116 1.49 -0.40 -10.82
C ALA A 116 0.80 -1.49 -11.64
N SER A 117 -0.54 -1.52 -11.64
CA SER A 117 -1.31 -2.44 -12.47
C SER A 117 -1.15 -2.16 -13.97
N GLN A 118 -1.16 -0.90 -14.40
CA GLN A 118 -0.95 -0.49 -15.78
C GLN A 118 0.50 -0.72 -16.20
N VAL A 119 1.45 -0.36 -15.35
CA VAL A 119 2.88 -0.63 -15.58
C VAL A 119 3.12 -2.14 -15.71
N THR A 120 2.51 -2.95 -14.85
CA THR A 120 2.63 -4.42 -14.93
C THR A 120 2.03 -4.96 -16.24
N LYS A 121 0.87 -4.46 -16.67
CA LYS A 121 0.30 -4.84 -17.99
C LYS A 121 1.24 -4.46 -19.14
N LEU A 122 1.91 -3.30 -19.07
CA LEU A 122 2.88 -2.87 -20.06
C LEU A 122 4.11 -3.79 -20.09
N LEU A 123 4.69 -4.08 -18.92
CA LEU A 123 5.86 -4.95 -18.79
C LEU A 123 5.56 -6.41 -19.17
N GLN A 124 4.32 -6.85 -19.05
CA GLN A 124 3.89 -8.17 -19.54
C GLN A 124 3.81 -8.24 -21.06
N ARG A 125 3.49 -7.12 -21.73
CA ARG A 125 3.49 -7.05 -23.21
C ARG A 125 4.92 -6.99 -23.78
N PHE A 126 5.83 -6.34 -23.06
CA PHE A 126 7.24 -6.20 -23.43
C PHE A 126 8.13 -6.81 -22.34
N PRO A 127 8.20 -8.15 -22.25
CA PRO A 127 9.00 -8.82 -21.23
C PRO A 127 10.49 -8.62 -21.49
N GLU A 128 11.27 -8.60 -20.41
CA GLU A 128 12.73 -8.56 -20.52
C GLU A 128 13.25 -9.86 -21.15
N PRO A 129 14.20 -9.79 -22.12
CA PRO A 129 14.84 -10.97 -22.66
C PRO A 129 15.62 -11.72 -21.57
N LYS A 130 15.57 -13.05 -21.61
CA LYS A 130 16.29 -13.93 -20.68
C LYS A 130 17.70 -14.22 -21.13
#